data_AF-A0A844GL98-F1
#
_entry.id   AF-A0A844GL98-F1
#
_cell.length_a   1.000
_cell.length_b   1.000
_cell.length_c   1.000
_cell.angle_alpha   90.00
_cell.angle_beta   90.00
_cell.angle_gamma   90.00
#
_symmetry.space_group_name_H-M   'P 1'
#
loop_
_entity.id
_entity.type
_entity.pdbx_description
1 polymer ?
#
loop_
_entity_poly.entity_id
_entity_poly.type
_entity_poly.pdbx_seq_one_letter_code
_entity_poly.pdbx_strand_id
1 'polypeptide(L)'
;MAKEQIAVAELVLNMILGKTGGTRTDYFPQKPDFPFDAPYEQAFERATPESQGISSDLFAALLRELDASKDTEMHHFMALRHGKVICECNFAPYPKGMWHVTHSMCKSITGMAIGMLVEEGKLKLDENIYDIFSEHVNVLSKIFRPVVTVENLLTMTSGVTFNESGIVSGNDWLESFLNSPVNGKPGTEFQYNSLNTYVLSAIVTKRTGETLTEYLTPRLFEPLGITKYYWETCPKGITKGGWGLFICAEDMAKLGQLYLQKGNWKDQQLVSEYWVEISTARHQKTQNDTYGYGYQIWMEQRPGSFEYNGMLGQNVMIYPDIDMVLVTNAGNKELFQDCIMLNIIRKYFPADYHPAEVLPANPLSYGLLKRLCGELENGENMNQMLSESRASFMHRGWKRNAVSRIKNPGNKYSCRIFRPAVFPSGYHSFMQAVNGRTYVMEQQHIGIAPLFVQVFHNNMTDGISKVSFAYEAGIFYVSFTEGEVTHKLPVGFRKAENGCVDLHGEHYLVATLGEFTKDENHIPVLKLEITFIEECVKRKAHIFFHEDSEIEIRWNETPGRKMILEGLSSITEELSGNFLYHSLLGDNNITTELLHRLMEQTIEPVVQGKLEEKNAFPTE
;
A
#
# COMPACT_ATOMS: atom_id res chain seq x y z
N MET A 1 -9.30 27.06 2.85
CA MET A 1 -10.02 26.85 1.57
C MET A 1 -9.32 27.47 0.36
N ALA A 2 -9.37 28.79 0.10
CA ALA A 2 -8.85 29.33 -1.18
C ALA A 2 -7.36 29.02 -1.45
N LYS A 3 -6.48 29.10 -0.44
CA LYS A 3 -5.04 28.79 -0.59
C LYS A 3 -4.79 27.30 -0.87
N GLU A 4 -5.50 26.41 -0.19
CA GLU A 4 -5.37 24.95 -0.37
C GLU A 4 -5.85 24.53 -1.76
N GLN A 5 -7.04 24.96 -2.13
CA GLN A 5 -7.65 24.67 -3.43
C GLN A 5 -6.79 25.18 -4.58
N ILE A 6 -6.17 26.37 -4.44
CA ILE A 6 -5.21 26.87 -5.44
C ILE A 6 -3.98 25.96 -5.52
N ALA A 7 -3.40 25.55 -4.39
CA ALA A 7 -2.21 24.69 -4.39
C ALA A 7 -2.50 23.31 -5.01
N VAL A 8 -3.67 22.75 -4.74
CA VAL A 8 -4.10 21.48 -5.35
C VAL A 8 -4.35 21.66 -6.85
N ALA A 9 -5.01 22.75 -7.27
CA ALA A 9 -5.22 23.05 -8.67
C ALA A 9 -3.89 23.28 -9.42
N GLU A 10 -2.92 23.95 -8.80
CA GLU A 10 -1.57 24.12 -9.33
C GLU A 10 -0.86 22.78 -9.50
N LEU A 11 -0.94 21.89 -8.51
CA LEU A 11 -0.36 20.55 -8.59
C LEU A 11 -0.96 19.76 -9.77
N VAL A 12 -2.29 19.71 -9.85
CA VAL A 12 -2.99 19.00 -10.94
C VAL A 12 -2.64 19.60 -12.29
N LEU A 13 -2.60 20.92 -12.42
CA LEU A 13 -2.23 21.60 -13.66
C LEU A 13 -0.77 21.31 -14.04
N ASN A 14 0.16 21.32 -13.08
CA ASN A 14 1.56 20.99 -13.34
C ASN A 14 1.71 19.54 -13.80
N MET A 15 1.00 18.59 -13.19
CA MET A 15 0.96 17.19 -13.64
C MET A 15 0.44 17.06 -15.07
N ILE A 16 -0.66 17.76 -15.41
CA ILE A 16 -1.24 17.78 -16.76
C ILE A 16 -0.26 18.38 -17.78
N LEU A 17 0.45 19.44 -17.40
CA LEU A 17 1.43 20.10 -18.25
C LEU A 17 2.77 19.37 -18.32
N GLY A 18 2.91 18.21 -17.66
CA GLY A 18 4.17 17.45 -17.61
C GLY A 18 5.30 18.20 -16.92
N LYS A 19 5.00 19.05 -15.94
CA LYS A 19 6.01 19.69 -15.10
C LYS A 19 6.32 18.79 -13.90
N THR A 20 7.60 18.56 -13.68
CA THR A 20 8.11 17.85 -12.51
C THR A 20 8.16 18.80 -11.32
N GLY A 21 7.69 18.34 -10.15
CA GLY A 21 7.49 19.18 -8.96
C GLY A 21 6.28 20.13 -9.05
N GLY A 22 5.84 20.65 -7.89
CA GLY A 22 4.68 21.55 -7.85
C GLY A 22 3.88 21.56 -6.54
N THR A 23 4.26 20.77 -5.54
CA THR A 23 3.68 20.89 -4.20
C THR A 23 4.34 22.08 -3.49
N ARG A 24 3.58 22.74 -2.62
CA ARG A 24 4.10 23.82 -1.74
C ARG A 24 4.64 23.25 -0.42
N THR A 25 4.84 21.95 -0.39
CA THR A 25 5.21 21.18 0.79
C THR A 25 6.56 20.55 0.53
N ASP A 26 7.50 20.80 1.43
CA ASP A 26 8.88 20.36 1.22
C ASP A 26 8.97 18.83 1.31
N TYR A 27 9.69 18.26 0.35
CA TYR A 27 10.08 16.85 0.39
C TYR A 27 11.43 16.70 1.11
N PHE A 28 11.55 15.63 1.88
CA PHE A 28 12.80 15.17 2.44
C PHE A 28 12.76 13.64 2.56
N PRO A 29 13.84 12.93 2.20
CA PRO A 29 13.87 11.48 2.33
C PRO A 29 13.84 11.10 3.80
N GLN A 30 12.93 10.19 4.15
CA GLN A 30 12.74 9.74 5.53
C GLN A 30 12.56 8.22 5.65
N LYS A 31 12.24 7.52 4.56
CA LYS A 31 12.08 6.06 4.55
C LYS A 31 13.42 5.34 4.70
N PRO A 32 13.63 4.53 5.75
CA PRO A 32 14.79 3.66 5.86
C PRO A 32 14.64 2.40 5.00
N ASP A 33 15.76 1.73 4.76
CA ASP A 33 15.77 0.39 4.16
C ASP A 33 15.09 -0.61 5.09
N PHE A 34 14.36 -1.57 4.51
CA PHE A 34 13.76 -2.64 5.30
C PHE A 34 14.85 -3.47 6.02
N PRO A 35 14.78 -3.65 7.35
CA PRO A 35 15.80 -4.38 8.10
C PRO A 35 15.63 -5.90 7.95
N PHE A 36 16.06 -6.45 6.81
CA PHE A 36 16.00 -7.88 6.52
C PHE A 36 16.68 -8.75 7.58
N ASP A 37 17.79 -8.28 8.14
CA ASP A 37 18.61 -9.02 9.10
C ASP A 37 18.05 -9.00 10.54
N ALA A 38 17.10 -8.11 10.85
CA ALA A 38 16.52 -8.06 12.19
C ALA A 38 15.64 -9.32 12.43
N PRO A 39 15.70 -9.96 13.60
CA PRO A 39 14.83 -11.09 13.90
C PRO A 39 13.38 -10.64 14.09
N TYR A 40 12.45 -11.56 13.82
CA TYR A 40 11.08 -11.40 14.33
C TYR A 40 11.06 -11.69 15.81
N GLU A 41 10.64 -10.73 16.61
CA GLU A 41 10.48 -10.91 18.05
C GLU A 41 9.05 -11.36 18.38
N GLN A 42 8.92 -12.22 19.39
CA GLN A 42 7.63 -12.71 19.87
C GLN A 42 6.71 -13.30 18.79
N ALA A 43 7.27 -14.03 17.82
CA ALA A 43 6.49 -14.71 16.79
C ALA A 43 5.46 -15.68 17.41
N PHE A 44 4.27 -15.73 16.83
CA PHE A 44 3.18 -16.59 17.30
C PHE A 44 3.50 -18.08 17.14
N GLU A 45 2.92 -18.92 18.00
CA GLU A 45 2.92 -20.35 17.77
C GLU A 45 2.12 -20.67 16.50
N ARG A 46 2.60 -21.60 15.67
CA ARG A 46 1.87 -22.11 14.51
C ARG A 46 1.17 -23.42 14.88
N ALA A 47 -0.10 -23.56 14.53
CA ALA A 47 -0.90 -24.76 14.75
C ALA A 47 -1.56 -25.23 13.44
N THR A 48 -2.06 -26.47 13.41
CA THR A 48 -2.91 -26.91 12.28
C THR A 48 -4.30 -26.27 12.39
N PRO A 49 -4.97 -25.96 11.27
CA PRO A 49 -6.37 -25.57 11.28
C PRO A 49 -7.23 -26.52 12.13
N GLU A 50 -7.06 -27.83 11.95
CA GLU A 50 -7.91 -28.84 12.60
C GLU A 50 -7.74 -28.83 14.12
N SER A 51 -6.51 -28.68 14.61
CA SER A 51 -6.26 -28.55 16.06
C SER A 51 -6.91 -27.32 16.67
N GLN A 52 -7.35 -26.36 15.85
CA GLN A 52 -8.06 -25.15 16.25
C GLN A 52 -9.45 -25.11 15.60
N GLY A 53 -10.05 -26.27 15.33
CA GLY A 53 -11.48 -26.36 15.02
C GLY A 53 -11.92 -25.94 13.62
N ILE A 54 -10.99 -25.60 12.72
CA ILE A 54 -11.28 -25.14 11.36
C ILE A 54 -10.66 -26.11 10.35
N SER A 55 -11.37 -26.45 9.27
CA SER A 55 -10.84 -27.39 8.28
C SER A 55 -9.76 -26.75 7.41
N SER A 56 -8.65 -27.46 7.14
CA SER A 56 -7.69 -27.03 6.11
C SER A 56 -8.33 -26.87 4.73
N ASP A 57 -9.38 -27.63 4.41
CA ASP A 57 -10.09 -27.52 3.14
C ASP A 57 -10.85 -26.18 3.01
N LEU A 58 -11.33 -25.63 4.14
CA LEU A 58 -11.99 -24.32 4.17
C LEU A 58 -10.99 -23.23 3.79
N PHE A 59 -9.79 -23.23 4.40
CA PHE A 59 -8.74 -22.29 4.04
C PHE A 59 -8.24 -22.50 2.61
N ALA A 60 -8.11 -23.74 2.15
CA ALA A 60 -7.69 -24.00 0.77
C ALA A 60 -8.73 -23.49 -0.25
N ALA A 61 -10.02 -23.58 0.05
CA ALA A 61 -11.08 -23.01 -0.78
C ALA A 61 -11.06 -21.47 -0.74
N LEU A 62 -10.97 -20.88 0.45
CA LEU A 62 -10.85 -19.43 0.64
C LEU A 62 -9.67 -18.84 -0.15
N LEU A 63 -8.48 -19.39 0.02
CA LEU A 63 -7.27 -18.89 -0.65
C LEU A 63 -7.37 -19.00 -2.17
N ARG A 64 -7.96 -20.09 -2.70
CA ARG A 64 -8.21 -20.21 -4.15
C ARG A 64 -9.19 -19.18 -4.67
N GLU A 65 -10.25 -18.88 -3.92
CA GLU A 65 -11.25 -17.88 -4.34
C GLU A 65 -10.68 -16.46 -4.26
N LEU A 66 -9.88 -16.17 -3.23
CA LEU A 66 -9.14 -14.92 -3.13
C LEU A 66 -8.14 -14.74 -4.28
N ASP A 67 -7.36 -15.78 -4.63
CA ASP A 67 -6.41 -15.77 -5.76
C ASP A 67 -7.09 -15.64 -7.12
N ALA A 68 -8.21 -16.34 -7.32
CA ALA A 68 -8.91 -16.35 -8.60
C ALA A 68 -9.58 -15.01 -8.95
N SER A 69 -9.82 -14.15 -7.96
CA SER A 69 -10.41 -12.83 -8.17
C SER A 69 -9.36 -11.81 -8.61
N LYS A 70 -9.59 -11.15 -9.74
CA LYS A 70 -8.70 -10.07 -10.25
C LYS A 70 -8.85 -8.73 -9.53
N ASP A 71 -9.78 -8.66 -8.58
CA ASP A 71 -10.10 -7.42 -7.86
C ASP A 71 -9.59 -7.44 -6.41
N THR A 72 -9.12 -8.61 -5.93
CA THR A 72 -8.47 -8.74 -4.63
C THR A 72 -7.02 -8.30 -4.70
N GLU A 73 -6.25 -8.75 -5.70
CA GLU A 73 -4.80 -8.55 -5.80
C GLU A 73 -4.11 -8.88 -4.47
N MET A 74 -4.27 -10.10 -3.98
CA MET A 74 -3.74 -10.52 -2.68
C MET A 74 -2.21 -10.45 -2.62
N HIS A 75 -1.67 -10.00 -1.48
CA HIS A 75 -0.23 -10.03 -1.18
C HIS A 75 0.05 -11.00 -0.03
N HIS A 76 -0.76 -10.91 1.03
CA HIS A 76 -0.63 -11.74 2.22
C HIS A 76 -2.01 -12.05 2.84
N PHE A 77 -2.16 -13.27 3.36
CA PHE A 77 -3.27 -13.68 4.21
C PHE A 77 -2.76 -14.41 5.45
N MET A 78 -3.22 -14.01 6.62
CA MET A 78 -2.95 -14.70 7.89
C MET A 78 -4.23 -14.87 8.70
N ALA A 79 -4.40 -16.03 9.31
CA ALA A 79 -5.47 -16.31 10.26
C ALA A 79 -4.88 -16.81 11.58
N LEU A 80 -5.30 -16.20 12.68
CA LEU A 80 -5.02 -16.63 14.05
C LEU A 80 -6.31 -17.09 14.71
N ARG A 81 -6.23 -18.14 15.51
CA ARG A 81 -7.29 -18.51 16.46
C ARG A 81 -6.65 -18.93 17.78
N HIS A 82 -7.21 -18.51 18.91
CA HIS A 82 -6.65 -18.77 20.25
C HIS A 82 -5.18 -18.38 20.41
N GLY A 83 -4.77 -17.26 19.78
CA GLY A 83 -3.38 -16.79 19.82
C GLY A 83 -2.38 -17.63 19.01
N LYS A 84 -2.85 -18.51 18.12
CA LYS A 84 -1.99 -19.33 17.25
C LYS A 84 -2.26 -19.07 15.78
N VAL A 85 -1.21 -18.98 14.97
CA VAL A 85 -1.33 -18.88 13.51
C VAL A 85 -1.76 -20.24 12.96
N ILE A 86 -2.94 -20.30 12.34
CA ILE A 86 -3.54 -21.52 11.79
C ILE A 86 -3.47 -21.59 10.27
N CYS A 87 -3.39 -20.43 9.61
CA CYS A 87 -3.18 -20.33 8.17
C CYS A 87 -2.34 -19.09 7.87
N GLU A 88 -1.34 -19.22 7.00
CA GLU A 88 -0.50 -18.13 6.52
C GLU A 88 -0.14 -18.41 5.06
N CYS A 89 -0.39 -17.45 4.17
CA CYS A 89 -0.13 -17.56 2.76
C CYS A 89 0.38 -16.23 2.21
N ASN A 90 1.50 -16.27 1.49
CA ASN A 90 2.00 -15.15 0.70
C ASN A 90 1.65 -15.41 -0.75
N PHE A 91 1.40 -14.35 -1.50
CA PHE A 91 1.07 -14.40 -2.90
C PHE A 91 2.22 -13.77 -3.68
N ALA A 92 2.71 -14.43 -4.72
CA ALA A 92 3.78 -13.87 -5.52
C ALA A 92 3.38 -12.51 -6.12
N PRO A 93 4.29 -11.52 -6.19
CA PRO A 93 5.72 -11.60 -5.86
C PRO A 93 6.09 -11.20 -4.42
N TYR A 94 5.12 -11.11 -3.49
CA TYR A 94 5.34 -10.54 -2.15
C TYR A 94 6.03 -11.54 -1.22
N PRO A 95 7.24 -11.24 -0.70
CA PRO A 95 7.96 -12.15 0.16
C PRO A 95 7.38 -12.20 1.57
N LYS A 96 7.50 -13.38 2.19
CA LYS A 96 7.18 -13.55 3.61
C LYS A 96 8.03 -12.62 4.49
N GLY A 97 7.39 -12.03 5.48
CA GLY A 97 8.09 -11.38 6.59
C GLY A 97 8.67 -10.02 6.23
N MET A 98 8.06 -9.34 5.27
CA MET A 98 8.33 -7.96 4.91
C MET A 98 7.23 -7.06 5.45
N TRP A 99 7.56 -5.79 5.71
CA TRP A 99 6.52 -4.81 6.00
C TRP A 99 5.67 -4.50 4.77
N HIS A 100 4.50 -3.94 5.02
CA HIS A 100 3.66 -3.33 3.99
C HIS A 100 3.20 -1.97 4.50
N VAL A 101 3.03 -1.03 3.58
CA VAL A 101 2.26 0.19 3.86
C VAL A 101 0.86 -0.18 4.36
N THR A 102 0.41 0.44 5.43
CA THR A 102 -0.88 0.13 6.08
C THR A 102 -2.00 1.07 5.64
N HIS A 103 -1.66 2.19 5.00
CA HIS A 103 -2.56 3.32 4.77
C HIS A 103 -3.37 3.65 6.04
N SER A 104 -4.71 3.70 5.94
CA SER A 104 -5.57 4.07 7.06
C SER A 104 -5.65 3.06 8.21
N MET A 105 -5.15 1.84 8.05
CA MET A 105 -5.21 0.83 9.12
C MET A 105 -4.49 1.31 10.39
N CYS A 106 -3.44 2.14 10.24
CA CYS A 106 -2.70 2.70 11.37
C CYS A 106 -3.51 3.71 12.22
N LYS A 107 -4.66 4.20 11.74
CA LYS A 107 -5.54 5.10 12.51
C LYS A 107 -5.96 4.49 13.83
N SER A 108 -6.23 3.18 13.84
CA SER A 108 -6.62 2.46 15.06
C SER A 108 -5.51 2.46 16.10
N ILE A 109 -4.24 2.43 15.67
CA ILE A 109 -3.06 2.53 16.55
C ILE A 109 -2.96 3.93 17.16
N THR A 110 -3.20 4.99 16.37
CA THR A 110 -3.30 6.36 16.91
C THR A 110 -4.46 6.48 17.91
N GLY A 111 -5.60 5.82 17.63
CA GLY A 111 -6.71 5.69 18.58
C GLY A 111 -6.27 5.04 19.91
N MET A 112 -5.44 4.00 19.87
CA MET A 112 -4.87 3.39 21.09
C MET A 112 -4.04 4.40 21.90
N ALA A 113 -3.17 5.18 21.24
CA ALA A 113 -2.36 6.18 21.91
C ALA A 113 -3.21 7.23 22.65
N ILE A 114 -4.31 7.66 22.04
CA ILE A 114 -5.27 8.58 22.66
C ILE A 114 -5.93 7.92 23.88
N GLY A 115 -6.32 6.65 23.78
CA GLY A 115 -6.81 5.88 24.91
C GLY A 115 -5.83 5.82 26.07
N MET A 116 -4.56 5.56 25.79
CA MET A 116 -3.50 5.55 26.81
C MET A 116 -3.37 6.93 27.49
N LEU A 117 -3.46 8.04 26.75
CA LEU A 117 -3.44 9.39 27.35
C LEU A 117 -4.65 9.70 28.22
N VAL A 118 -5.83 9.20 27.84
CA VAL A 118 -7.06 9.32 28.64
C VAL A 118 -6.90 8.57 29.96
N GLU A 119 -6.39 7.33 29.91
CA GLU A 119 -6.11 6.52 31.10
C GLU A 119 -5.02 7.12 31.99
N GLU A 120 -3.99 7.72 31.39
CA GLU A 120 -2.94 8.47 32.10
C GLU A 120 -3.46 9.79 32.72
N GLY A 121 -4.71 10.18 32.45
CA GLY A 121 -5.30 11.45 32.92
C GLY A 121 -4.71 12.70 32.27
N LYS A 122 -4.00 12.54 31.14
CA LYS A 122 -3.35 13.63 30.39
C LYS A 122 -4.28 14.26 29.36
N LEU A 123 -5.41 13.63 29.06
CA LEU A 123 -6.36 14.06 28.05
C LEU A 123 -7.79 13.65 28.45
N LYS A 124 -8.78 14.45 28.10
CA LYS A 124 -10.20 14.06 28.14
C LYS A 124 -10.81 14.15 26.75
N LEU A 125 -11.81 13.30 26.51
CA LEU A 125 -12.50 13.19 25.22
C LEU A 125 -13.27 14.46 24.84
N ASP A 126 -13.79 15.19 25.84
CA ASP A 126 -14.56 16.42 25.66
C ASP A 126 -13.69 17.68 25.57
N GLU A 127 -12.35 17.55 25.64
CA GLU A 127 -11.45 18.69 25.49
C GLU A 127 -11.54 19.28 24.09
N ASN A 128 -11.63 20.61 24.05
CA ASN A 128 -11.64 21.38 22.83
C ASN A 128 -10.23 21.49 22.24
N ILE A 129 -10.05 21.12 20.97
CA ILE A 129 -8.73 21.11 20.32
C ILE A 129 -8.08 22.50 20.28
N TYR A 130 -8.88 23.57 20.23
CA TYR A 130 -8.37 24.95 20.23
C TYR A 130 -7.81 25.39 21.59
N ASP A 131 -8.21 24.74 22.68
CA ASP A 131 -7.63 24.97 24.00
C ASP A 131 -6.32 24.19 24.17
N ILE A 132 -6.21 23.01 23.55
CA ILE A 132 -4.98 22.22 23.52
C ILE A 132 -3.86 22.96 22.77
N PHE A 133 -4.18 23.56 21.62
CA PHE A 133 -3.23 24.26 20.74
C PHE A 133 -3.46 25.77 20.70
N SER A 134 -3.67 26.39 21.86
CA SER A 134 -4.02 27.81 21.96
C SER A 134 -3.02 28.75 21.28
N GLU A 135 -1.75 28.36 21.17
CA GLU A 135 -0.68 29.12 20.51
C GLU A 135 -0.74 29.11 18.98
N HIS A 136 -1.52 28.21 18.38
CA HIS A 136 -1.67 28.06 16.92
C HIS A 136 -2.98 28.66 16.38
N VAL A 137 -3.78 29.30 17.24
CA VAL A 137 -5.11 29.82 16.90
C VAL A 137 -5.18 31.30 17.19
N ASN A 138 -5.63 32.09 16.21
CA ASN A 138 -5.86 33.52 16.42
C ASN A 138 -6.94 33.76 17.48
N VAL A 139 -6.70 34.69 18.42
CA VAL A 139 -7.60 34.98 19.56
C VAL A 139 -9.04 35.31 19.12
N LEU A 140 -9.19 36.08 18.03
CA LEU A 140 -10.49 36.40 17.44
C LEU A 140 -11.19 35.16 16.85
N SER A 141 -10.43 34.22 16.27
CA SER A 141 -10.98 32.98 15.71
C SER A 141 -11.46 32.03 16.81
N LYS A 142 -10.83 32.06 17.99
CA LYS A 142 -11.23 31.24 19.14
C LYS A 142 -12.63 31.55 19.67
N ILE A 143 -13.08 32.80 19.58
CA ILE A 143 -14.37 33.25 20.14
C ILE A 143 -15.56 32.82 19.27
N PHE A 144 -15.38 32.74 17.95
CA PHE A 144 -16.49 32.52 17.00
C PHE A 144 -16.51 31.12 16.39
N ARG A 145 -15.52 30.26 16.71
CA ARG A 145 -15.47 28.89 16.20
C ARG A 145 -16.38 27.95 17.00
N PRO A 146 -17.01 26.97 16.34
CA PRO A 146 -17.68 25.89 17.05
C PRO A 146 -16.66 25.08 17.85
N VAL A 147 -17.10 24.50 18.97
CA VAL A 147 -16.25 23.59 19.77
C VAL A 147 -16.05 22.31 18.97
N VAL A 148 -14.78 21.94 18.75
CA VAL A 148 -14.39 20.65 18.17
C VAL A 148 -13.62 19.89 19.24
N THR A 149 -14.15 18.73 19.64
CA THR A 149 -13.58 17.93 20.73
C THR A 149 -12.64 16.84 20.22
N VAL A 150 -11.82 16.27 21.11
CA VAL A 150 -11.03 15.06 20.83
C VAL A 150 -11.92 13.91 20.35
N GLU A 151 -13.09 13.72 20.96
CA GLU A 151 -14.06 12.71 20.54
C GLU A 151 -14.55 12.93 19.11
N ASN A 152 -14.75 14.18 18.69
CA ASN A 152 -15.13 14.49 17.30
C ASN A 152 -14.04 14.09 16.31
N LEU A 153 -12.77 14.19 16.69
CA LEU A 153 -11.66 13.68 15.86
C LEU A 153 -11.69 12.15 15.78
N LEU A 154 -11.86 11.48 16.93
CA LEU A 154 -11.89 10.01 17.02
C LEU A 154 -13.04 9.39 16.21
N THR A 155 -14.18 10.05 16.15
CA THR A 155 -15.41 9.57 15.49
C THR A 155 -15.60 10.09 14.06
N MET A 156 -14.62 10.83 13.51
CA MET A 156 -14.69 11.45 12.18
C MET A 156 -15.89 12.40 12.01
N THR A 157 -16.17 13.20 13.03
CA THR A 157 -17.30 14.16 13.03
C THR A 157 -16.87 15.58 13.35
N SER A 158 -15.65 15.96 13.01
CA SER A 158 -15.13 17.32 13.27
C SER A 158 -15.78 18.38 12.38
N GLY A 159 -16.15 18.02 11.15
CA GLY A 159 -16.62 18.95 10.12
C GLY A 159 -15.53 19.88 9.56
N VAL A 160 -14.27 19.71 9.96
CA VAL A 160 -13.16 20.59 9.52
C VAL A 160 -12.85 20.32 8.05
N THR A 161 -12.78 21.38 7.25
CA THR A 161 -12.63 21.27 5.79
C THR A 161 -11.21 20.95 5.31
N PHE A 162 -10.19 21.13 6.16
CA PHE A 162 -8.82 20.76 5.80
C PHE A 162 -8.68 19.24 5.78
N ASN A 163 -8.51 18.67 4.58
CA ASN A 163 -8.48 17.24 4.32
C ASN A 163 -7.13 16.81 3.70
N GLU A 164 -7.04 15.56 3.26
CA GLU A 164 -5.84 14.93 2.71
C GLU A 164 -5.26 15.69 1.52
N SER A 165 -6.10 16.29 0.67
CA SER A 165 -5.63 17.11 -0.45
C SER A 165 -4.90 18.37 0.01
N GLY A 166 -5.27 18.92 1.18
CA GLY A 166 -4.71 20.15 1.71
C GLY A 166 -3.24 20.04 2.12
N ILE A 167 -2.69 18.83 2.27
CA ILE A 167 -1.31 18.62 2.71
C ILE A 167 -0.27 19.12 1.70
N VAL A 168 -0.65 19.33 0.44
CA VAL A 168 0.22 19.86 -0.63
C VAL A 168 0.34 21.38 -0.61
N SER A 169 -0.43 22.05 0.27
CA SER A 169 -0.55 23.51 0.31
C SER A 169 0.47 24.22 1.21
N GLY A 170 1.26 23.46 1.96
CA GLY A 170 2.28 23.96 2.86
C GLY A 170 2.74 22.95 3.91
N ASN A 171 3.78 23.33 4.66
CA ASN A 171 4.43 22.49 5.67
C ASN A 171 3.68 22.41 7.02
N ASP A 172 2.84 23.40 7.36
CA ASP A 172 2.18 23.47 8.66
C ASP A 172 0.72 23.00 8.59
N TRP A 173 0.55 21.68 8.58
CA TRP A 173 -0.76 21.04 8.47
C TRP A 173 -1.61 21.25 9.73
N LEU A 174 -0.97 21.34 10.90
CA LEU A 174 -1.68 21.57 12.17
C LEU A 174 -2.29 22.97 12.18
N GLU A 175 -1.50 23.99 11.88
CA GLU A 175 -1.99 25.37 11.78
C GLU A 175 -3.08 25.50 10.71
N SER A 176 -2.90 24.84 9.56
CA SER A 176 -3.88 24.85 8.46
C SER A 176 -5.20 24.19 8.86
N PHE A 177 -5.16 23.05 9.58
CA PHE A 177 -6.35 22.38 10.10
C PHE A 177 -7.06 23.23 11.15
N LEU A 178 -6.33 23.73 12.15
CA LEU A 178 -6.88 24.54 13.23
C LEU A 178 -7.46 25.86 12.74
N ASN A 179 -6.97 26.41 11.63
CA ASN A 179 -7.45 27.66 11.04
C ASN A 179 -8.39 27.45 9.85
N SER A 180 -8.77 26.21 9.53
CA SER A 180 -9.76 25.94 8.47
C SER A 180 -11.21 26.08 8.92
N PRO A 181 -12.14 26.38 8.00
CA PRO A 181 -13.58 26.37 8.29
C PRO A 181 -14.08 25.03 8.85
N VAL A 182 -15.19 25.10 9.57
CA VAL A 182 -15.92 23.93 10.09
C VAL A 182 -17.31 23.95 9.46
N ASN A 183 -17.63 22.88 8.74
CA ASN A 183 -18.92 22.66 8.11
C ASN A 183 -19.87 21.95 9.09
N GLY A 184 -21.11 22.41 9.15
CA GLY A 184 -22.12 21.82 10.02
C GLY A 184 -21.78 21.96 11.51
N LYS A 185 -22.39 21.10 12.33
CA LYS A 185 -22.17 21.05 13.78
C LYS A 185 -21.23 19.88 14.10
N PRO A 186 -20.09 20.12 14.78
CA PRO A 186 -19.24 19.02 15.24
C PRO A 186 -20.02 17.99 16.05
N GLY A 187 -19.76 16.72 15.81
CA GLY A 187 -20.44 15.59 16.46
C GLY A 187 -21.67 15.04 15.75
N THR A 188 -22.17 15.70 14.68
CA THR A 188 -23.45 15.29 14.07
C THR A 188 -23.34 14.46 12.81
N GLU A 189 -22.34 14.71 11.97
CA GLU A 189 -22.20 14.06 10.66
C GLU A 189 -20.84 13.35 10.55
N PHE A 190 -20.87 12.13 10.03
CA PHE A 190 -19.66 11.38 9.71
C PHE A 190 -19.05 11.87 8.40
N GLN A 191 -17.84 12.40 8.49
CA GLN A 191 -17.03 12.87 7.37
C GLN A 191 -15.62 12.34 7.56
N TYR A 192 -15.29 11.29 6.80
CA TYR A 192 -13.98 10.66 6.86
C TYR A 192 -12.89 11.65 6.45
N ASN A 193 -11.95 11.92 7.36
CA ASN A 193 -10.86 12.87 7.13
C ASN A 193 -9.64 12.43 7.95
N SER A 194 -8.56 12.01 7.27
CA SER A 194 -7.32 11.55 7.90
C SER A 194 -6.60 12.63 8.69
N LEU A 195 -6.89 13.92 8.45
CA LEU A 195 -6.32 15.01 9.22
C LEU A 195 -6.91 15.09 10.63
N ASN A 196 -8.10 14.53 10.88
CA ASN A 196 -8.57 14.32 12.24
C ASN A 196 -7.58 13.44 13.02
N THR A 197 -7.11 12.34 12.41
CA THR A 197 -6.13 11.44 13.02
C THR A 197 -4.75 12.08 13.13
N TYR A 198 -4.32 12.87 12.14
CA TYR A 198 -3.07 13.64 12.24
C TYR A 198 -3.09 14.59 13.44
N VAL A 199 -4.21 15.27 13.70
CA VAL A 199 -4.34 16.14 14.89
C VAL A 199 -4.34 15.31 16.18
N LEU A 200 -4.90 14.10 16.21
CA LEU A 200 -4.74 13.19 17.35
C LEU A 200 -3.26 12.87 17.60
N SER A 201 -2.47 12.59 16.55
CA SER A 201 -1.02 12.41 16.67
C SER A 201 -0.32 13.66 17.22
N ALA A 202 -0.69 14.86 16.73
CA ALA A 202 -0.19 16.12 17.26
C ALA A 202 -0.57 16.33 18.74
N ILE A 203 -1.76 15.87 19.18
CA ILE A 203 -2.20 15.94 20.59
C ILE A 203 -1.28 15.09 21.45
N VAL A 204 -0.90 13.88 20.99
CA VAL A 204 0.08 13.05 21.69
C VAL A 204 1.36 13.84 21.91
N THR A 205 1.93 14.40 20.85
CA THR A 205 3.15 15.21 20.93
C THR A 205 3.01 16.43 21.84
N LYS A 206 1.87 17.12 21.82
CA LYS A 206 1.63 18.27 22.69
C LYS A 206 1.54 17.88 24.16
N ARG A 207 0.94 16.73 24.48
CA ARG A 207 0.70 16.28 25.86
C ARG A 207 1.90 15.58 26.49
N THR A 208 2.77 14.97 25.69
CA THR A 208 3.91 14.17 26.18
C THR A 208 5.25 14.85 25.94
N GLY A 209 5.37 15.68 24.90
CA GLY A 209 6.66 16.16 24.38
C GLY A 209 7.40 15.14 23.51
N GLU A 210 6.79 13.98 23.24
CA GLU A 210 7.34 12.88 22.44
C GLU A 210 6.58 12.79 21.10
N THR A 211 7.22 12.38 20.00
CA THR A 211 6.47 11.99 18.79
C THR A 211 5.54 10.81 19.09
N LEU A 212 4.51 10.59 18.28
CA LEU A 212 3.60 9.44 18.44
C LEU A 212 4.38 8.11 18.50
N THR A 213 5.36 7.96 17.62
CA THR A 213 6.23 6.79 17.57
C THR A 213 7.06 6.63 18.84
N GLU A 214 7.69 7.70 19.34
CA GLU A 214 8.47 7.66 20.58
C GLU A 214 7.59 7.32 21.79
N TYR A 215 6.37 7.88 21.85
CA TYR A 215 5.41 7.59 22.91
C TYR A 215 4.97 6.11 22.91
N LEU A 216 4.66 5.56 21.73
CA LEU A 216 4.18 4.19 21.55
C LEU A 216 5.27 3.13 21.66
N THR A 217 6.53 3.46 21.36
CA THR A 217 7.62 2.48 21.33
C THR A 217 7.74 1.69 22.64
N PRO A 218 7.98 2.32 23.81
CA PRO A 218 8.12 1.58 25.07
C PRO A 218 6.80 1.08 25.65
N ARG A 219 5.65 1.63 25.21
CA ARG A 219 4.32 1.35 25.78
C ARG A 219 3.56 0.26 25.04
N LEU A 220 3.82 0.11 23.74
CA LEU A 220 3.06 -0.75 22.84
C LEU A 220 4.00 -1.62 21.98
N PHE A 221 4.91 -1.00 21.23
CA PHE A 221 5.69 -1.74 20.23
C PHE A 221 6.70 -2.70 20.88
N GLU A 222 7.51 -2.24 21.84
CA GLU A 222 8.47 -3.10 22.55
C GLU A 222 7.79 -4.24 23.34
N PRO A 223 6.72 -4.00 24.14
CA PRO A 223 5.99 -5.09 24.82
C PRO A 223 5.43 -6.15 23.86
N LEU A 224 5.02 -5.75 22.65
CA LEU A 224 4.55 -6.67 21.61
C LEU A 224 5.70 -7.28 20.78
N GLY A 225 6.94 -6.80 20.94
CA GLY A 225 8.08 -7.21 20.11
C GLY A 225 7.92 -6.76 18.65
N ILE A 226 7.31 -5.60 18.42
CA ILE A 226 7.19 -4.95 17.12
C ILE A 226 8.44 -4.09 16.93
N THR A 227 9.40 -4.60 16.15
CA THR A 227 10.71 -3.96 15.97
C THR A 227 10.97 -3.49 14.54
N LYS A 228 10.17 -3.96 13.57
CA LYS A 228 10.32 -3.68 12.15
C LYS A 228 9.15 -2.83 11.65
N TYR A 229 9.23 -1.54 11.92
CA TYR A 229 8.23 -0.59 11.46
C TYR A 229 8.87 0.74 11.08
N TYR A 230 8.15 1.51 10.28
CA TYR A 230 8.52 2.87 9.91
C TYR A 230 7.26 3.70 9.79
N TRP A 231 7.22 4.89 10.43
CA TRP A 231 6.06 5.78 10.35
C TRP A 231 6.50 7.18 9.94
N GLU A 232 6.06 7.58 8.75
CA GLU A 232 6.33 8.88 8.17
C GLU A 232 5.87 10.06 9.03
N THR A 233 6.57 11.18 8.86
CA THR A 233 6.28 12.46 9.50
C THR A 233 5.91 13.53 8.48
N CYS A 234 5.25 14.59 8.94
CA CYS A 234 5.10 15.82 8.18
C CYS A 234 6.41 16.63 8.20
N PRO A 235 6.56 17.68 7.37
CA PRO A 235 7.75 18.54 7.39
C PRO A 235 8.05 19.25 8.71
N LYS A 236 7.08 19.30 9.64
CA LYS A 236 7.27 19.81 11.01
C LYS A 236 7.69 18.73 12.02
N GLY A 237 7.89 17.49 11.58
CA GLY A 237 8.32 16.36 12.41
C GLY A 237 7.19 15.67 13.20
N ILE A 238 5.92 16.04 12.99
CA ILE A 238 4.78 15.35 13.61
C ILE A 238 4.50 14.06 12.83
N THR A 239 4.45 12.92 13.51
CA THR A 239 4.08 11.62 12.91
C THR A 239 2.71 11.72 12.26
N LYS A 240 2.56 11.20 11.03
CA LYS A 240 1.33 11.34 10.24
C LYS A 240 0.10 10.75 10.94
N GLY A 241 0.24 9.61 11.63
CA GLY A 241 -0.79 9.02 12.51
C GLY A 241 -1.99 8.39 11.78
N GLY A 242 -2.43 8.96 10.65
CA GLY A 242 -3.55 8.46 9.86
C GLY A 242 -3.17 7.68 8.61
N TRP A 243 -1.90 7.72 8.20
CA TRP A 243 -1.31 6.98 7.09
C TRP A 243 0.22 6.96 7.24
N GLY A 244 0.93 6.33 6.29
CA GLY A 244 2.39 6.36 6.23
C GLY A 244 3.11 5.42 7.20
N LEU A 245 2.38 4.48 7.82
CA LEU A 245 2.98 3.41 8.61
C LEU A 245 3.25 2.18 7.74
N PHE A 246 4.48 1.69 7.79
CA PHE A 246 4.93 0.40 7.28
C PHE A 246 5.15 -0.53 8.46
N ILE A 247 4.53 -1.72 8.42
CA ILE A 247 4.65 -2.73 9.48
C ILE A 247 4.46 -4.14 8.91
N CYS A 248 4.98 -5.16 9.57
CA CYS A 248 4.86 -6.55 9.15
C CYS A 248 3.47 -7.13 9.45
N ALA A 249 2.98 -8.04 8.60
CA ALA A 249 1.66 -8.67 8.77
C ALA A 249 1.48 -9.39 10.12
N GLU A 250 2.51 -10.07 10.61
CA GLU A 250 2.46 -10.72 11.93
C GLU A 250 2.37 -9.69 13.07
N ASP A 251 2.98 -8.52 12.91
CA ASP A 251 2.90 -7.43 13.88
C ASP A 251 1.53 -6.73 13.81
N MET A 252 0.90 -6.66 12.63
CA MET A 252 -0.53 -6.29 12.50
C MET A 252 -1.43 -7.26 13.27
N ALA A 253 -1.14 -8.56 13.18
CA ALA A 253 -1.89 -9.59 13.92
C ALA A 253 -1.72 -9.44 15.45
N LYS A 254 -0.54 -9.03 15.94
CA LYS A 254 -0.32 -8.75 17.37
C LYS A 254 -1.23 -7.62 17.87
N LEU A 255 -1.38 -6.55 17.08
CA LEU A 255 -2.27 -5.44 17.42
C LEU A 255 -3.74 -5.90 17.47
N GLY A 256 -4.18 -6.71 16.51
CA GLY A 256 -5.53 -7.30 16.53
C GLY A 256 -5.73 -8.26 17.72
N GLN A 257 -4.75 -9.12 17.98
CA GLN A 257 -4.79 -10.08 19.09
C GLN A 257 -4.80 -9.38 20.45
N LEU A 258 -4.10 -8.25 20.60
CA LEU A 258 -4.16 -7.40 21.78
C LEU A 258 -5.58 -6.91 22.04
N TYR A 259 -6.29 -6.42 21.01
CA TYR A 259 -7.68 -5.98 21.15
C TYR A 259 -8.65 -7.13 21.41
N LEU A 260 -8.41 -8.28 20.77
CA LEU A 260 -9.16 -9.50 21.05
C LEU A 260 -9.01 -9.93 22.52
N GLN A 261 -7.83 -9.72 23.10
CA GLN A 261 -7.51 -9.93 24.52
C GLN A 261 -7.86 -8.73 25.42
N LYS A 262 -8.67 -7.80 24.92
CA LYS A 262 -9.11 -6.60 25.64
C LYS A 262 -7.95 -5.78 26.23
N GLY A 263 -6.87 -5.69 25.48
CA GLY A 263 -5.69 -4.89 25.83
C GLY A 263 -4.70 -5.56 26.79
N ASN A 264 -4.94 -6.81 27.18
CA ASN A 264 -4.01 -7.60 27.97
C ASN A 264 -3.08 -8.42 27.07
N TRP A 265 -1.77 -8.27 27.25
CA TRP A 265 -0.75 -9.04 26.55
C TRP A 265 0.19 -9.70 27.56
N LYS A 266 0.18 -11.03 27.62
CA LYS A 266 1.05 -11.80 28.53
C LYS A 266 1.00 -11.28 29.98
N ASP A 267 -0.22 -11.14 30.50
CA ASP A 267 -0.52 -10.65 31.86
C ASP A 267 -0.20 -9.15 32.08
N GLN A 268 0.24 -8.42 31.06
CA GLN A 268 0.44 -6.97 31.11
C GLN A 268 -0.72 -6.25 30.42
N GLN A 269 -1.41 -5.36 31.14
CA GLN A 269 -2.43 -4.49 30.56
C GLN A 269 -1.76 -3.33 29.81
N LEU A 270 -1.68 -3.41 28.48
CA LEU A 270 -1.07 -2.36 27.64
C LEU A 270 -2.08 -1.26 27.29
N VAL A 271 -3.31 -1.65 26.99
CA VAL A 271 -4.45 -0.75 26.71
C VAL A 271 -5.55 -1.13 27.68
N SER A 272 -6.25 -0.20 28.32
CA SER A 272 -7.29 -0.58 29.31
C SER A 272 -8.43 -1.36 28.65
N GLU A 273 -9.00 -2.33 29.37
CA GLU A 273 -10.20 -3.05 28.92
C GLU A 273 -11.36 -2.07 28.63
N TYR A 274 -11.50 -1.03 29.46
CA TYR A 274 -12.48 0.04 29.27
C TYR A 274 -12.27 0.76 27.93
N TRP A 275 -11.04 1.12 27.58
CA TRP A 275 -10.76 1.76 26.29
C TRP A 275 -11.09 0.85 25.12
N VAL A 276 -10.72 -0.43 25.19
CA VAL A 276 -11.05 -1.40 24.13
C VAL A 276 -12.57 -1.49 23.94
N GLU A 277 -13.34 -1.57 25.04
CA GLU A 277 -14.81 -1.63 24.99
C GLU A 277 -15.41 -0.39 24.33
N ILE A 278 -15.06 0.82 24.80
CA ILE A 278 -15.67 2.04 24.26
C ILE A 278 -15.19 2.37 22.84
N SER A 279 -13.94 2.03 22.50
CA SER A 279 -13.39 2.32 21.17
C SER A 279 -13.95 1.40 20.09
N THR A 280 -14.39 0.19 20.47
CA THR A 280 -15.01 -0.80 19.58
C THR A 280 -16.54 -0.76 19.61
N ALA A 281 -17.14 0.17 20.36
CA ALA A 281 -18.57 0.43 20.28
C ALA A 281 -18.93 1.25 19.02
N ARG A 282 -20.14 1.03 18.50
CA ARG A 282 -20.67 1.83 17.38
C ARG A 282 -21.07 3.23 17.86
N HIS A 283 -20.28 4.24 17.50
CA HIS A 283 -20.54 5.65 17.81
C HIS A 283 -21.24 6.39 16.67
N GLN A 284 -20.91 6.05 15.41
CA GLN A 284 -21.46 6.72 14.24
C GLN A 284 -21.97 5.76 13.17
N LYS A 285 -22.92 6.26 12.36
CA LYS A 285 -23.26 5.65 11.07
C LYS A 285 -22.27 6.15 10.01
N THR A 286 -21.86 5.26 9.12
CA THR A 286 -21.00 5.61 7.97
C THR A 286 -21.87 6.03 6.79
N GLN A 287 -21.29 6.70 5.78
CA GLN A 287 -22.04 7.28 4.65
C GLN A 287 -22.88 6.24 3.86
N ASN A 288 -22.44 4.99 3.80
CA ASN A 288 -23.17 3.89 3.16
C ASN A 288 -23.96 3.01 4.16
N ASP A 289 -24.07 3.44 5.43
CA ASP A 289 -24.66 2.72 6.58
C ASP A 289 -24.28 1.22 6.62
N THR A 290 -23.03 0.87 6.29
CA THR A 290 -22.59 -0.53 6.23
C THR A 290 -22.68 -1.19 7.61
N TYR A 291 -21.79 -0.83 8.54
CA TYR A 291 -21.77 -1.44 9.89
C TYR A 291 -21.59 -0.41 11.01
N GLY A 292 -20.97 0.74 10.70
CA GLY A 292 -20.74 1.84 11.65
C GLY A 292 -19.27 2.05 11.98
N TYR A 293 -19.01 3.05 12.81
CA TYR A 293 -17.66 3.48 13.16
C TYR A 293 -17.53 3.75 14.66
N GLY A 294 -16.39 3.37 15.23
CA GLY A 294 -16.01 3.59 16.63
C GLY A 294 -14.97 4.70 16.79
N TYR A 295 -14.05 4.54 17.75
CA TYR A 295 -12.92 5.46 17.91
C TYR A 295 -11.74 5.01 17.05
N GLN A 296 -11.72 5.47 15.79
CA GLN A 296 -10.73 5.09 14.77
C GLN A 296 -10.76 3.59 14.40
N ILE A 297 -11.91 2.93 14.56
CA ILE A 297 -12.11 1.50 14.31
C ILE A 297 -13.41 1.32 13.53
N TRP A 298 -13.41 0.48 12.51
CA TRP A 298 -14.62 0.17 11.76
C TRP A 298 -15.34 -1.03 12.35
N MET A 299 -16.67 -1.00 12.34
CA MET A 299 -17.48 -2.15 12.77
C MET A 299 -17.59 -3.17 11.63
N GLU A 300 -17.89 -4.43 11.95
CA GLU A 300 -18.05 -5.50 10.96
C GLU A 300 -19.48 -6.05 10.87
N GLN A 301 -19.74 -6.82 9.81
CA GLN A 301 -21.04 -7.47 9.62
C GLN A 301 -21.36 -8.47 10.73
N ARG A 302 -20.34 -9.20 11.18
CA ARG A 302 -20.45 -10.15 12.27
C ARG A 302 -20.66 -9.39 13.58
N PRO A 303 -21.74 -9.64 14.34
CA PRO A 303 -22.04 -8.88 15.55
C PRO A 303 -20.87 -8.88 16.55
N GLY A 304 -20.56 -7.72 17.11
CA GLY A 304 -19.44 -7.52 18.05
C GLY A 304 -18.05 -7.59 17.42
N SER A 305 -17.96 -7.80 16.11
CA SER A 305 -16.70 -7.78 15.38
C SER A 305 -16.36 -6.38 14.88
N PHE A 306 -15.08 -6.16 14.66
CA PHE A 306 -14.54 -4.88 14.23
C PHE A 306 -13.25 -5.08 13.44
N GLU A 307 -12.82 -4.06 12.71
CA GLU A 307 -11.60 -4.11 11.92
C GLU A 307 -10.80 -2.81 11.93
N TYR A 308 -9.48 -2.97 11.82
CA TYR A 308 -8.57 -1.91 11.41
C TYR A 308 -8.48 -1.97 9.90
N ASN A 309 -8.96 -0.92 9.22
CA ASN A 309 -9.11 -0.91 7.77
C ASN A 309 -8.21 0.16 7.14
N GLY A 310 -7.45 -0.26 6.14
CA GLY A 310 -6.68 0.57 5.23
C GLY A 310 -7.11 0.33 3.79
N MET A 311 -7.09 1.39 2.99
CA MET A 311 -7.35 1.29 1.55
C MET A 311 -6.42 0.26 0.90
N LEU A 312 -6.81 -0.24 -0.28
CA LEU A 312 -6.05 -1.26 -1.00
C LEU A 312 -6.04 -2.63 -0.30
N GLY A 313 -6.83 -2.82 0.77
CA GLY A 313 -7.04 -4.12 1.41
C GLY A 313 -6.11 -4.44 2.57
N GLN A 314 -5.61 -3.41 3.25
CA GLN A 314 -4.79 -3.56 4.45
C GLN A 314 -5.71 -3.71 5.66
N ASN A 315 -6.02 -4.94 6.07
CA ASN A 315 -7.02 -5.17 7.10
C ASN A 315 -6.50 -6.02 8.25
N VAL A 316 -6.98 -5.71 9.45
CA VAL A 316 -6.96 -6.60 10.61
C VAL A 316 -8.40 -6.73 11.08
N MET A 317 -9.03 -7.87 10.80
CA MET A 317 -10.40 -8.18 11.25
C MET A 317 -10.33 -8.98 12.54
N ILE A 318 -11.16 -8.61 13.52
CA ILE A 318 -11.22 -9.25 14.82
C ILE A 318 -12.64 -9.79 15.03
N TYR A 319 -12.75 -11.10 15.27
CA TYR A 319 -13.99 -11.82 15.51
C TYR A 319 -14.00 -12.39 16.95
N PRO A 320 -14.46 -11.61 17.95
CA PRO A 320 -14.37 -12.01 19.35
C PRO A 320 -15.14 -13.28 19.73
N ASP A 321 -16.28 -13.51 19.11
CA ASP A 321 -17.17 -14.64 19.40
C ASP A 321 -16.60 -16.00 18.97
N ILE A 322 -15.61 -16.01 18.07
CA ILE A 322 -14.89 -17.23 17.64
C ILE A 322 -13.38 -17.18 17.93
N ASP A 323 -12.95 -16.19 18.72
CA ASP A 323 -11.57 -15.95 19.16
C ASP A 323 -10.56 -15.95 18.01
N MET A 324 -10.83 -15.14 16.98
CA MET A 324 -10.13 -15.18 15.71
C MET A 324 -9.69 -13.79 15.23
N VAL A 325 -8.48 -13.71 14.67
CA VAL A 325 -7.93 -12.52 13.99
C VAL A 325 -7.56 -12.90 12.57
N LEU A 326 -7.97 -12.10 11.60
CA LEU A 326 -7.56 -12.21 10.20
C LEU A 326 -6.76 -10.99 9.79
N VAL A 327 -5.67 -11.20 9.06
CA VAL A 327 -4.87 -10.13 8.46
C VAL A 327 -4.83 -10.31 6.95
N THR A 328 -5.08 -9.23 6.23
CA THR A 328 -4.87 -9.16 4.78
C THR A 328 -3.95 -7.99 4.43
N ASN A 329 -3.04 -8.23 3.48
CA ASN A 329 -2.41 -7.18 2.70
C ASN A 329 -2.72 -7.47 1.23
N ALA A 330 -3.09 -6.45 0.48
CA ALA A 330 -3.52 -6.59 -0.91
C ALA A 330 -3.28 -5.30 -1.71
N GLY A 331 -3.68 -5.30 -2.99
CA GLY A 331 -3.72 -4.16 -3.89
C GLY A 331 -5.14 -3.96 -4.45
N ASN A 332 -6.16 -4.15 -3.59
CA ASN A 332 -7.56 -4.22 -4.02
C ASN A 332 -8.01 -2.90 -4.66
N LYS A 333 -9.05 -2.94 -5.51
CA LYS A 333 -9.52 -1.73 -6.24
C LYS A 333 -10.53 -0.88 -5.44
N GLU A 334 -10.87 -1.30 -4.24
CA GLU A 334 -12.01 -0.77 -3.47
C GLU A 334 -11.51 -0.19 -2.14
N LEU A 335 -11.90 1.06 -1.87
CA LEU A 335 -11.30 1.87 -0.80
C LEU A 335 -11.76 1.53 0.62
N PHE A 336 -12.89 0.84 0.78
CA PHE A 336 -13.58 0.66 2.06
C PHE A 336 -14.07 -0.79 2.28
N GLN A 337 -14.79 -1.00 3.38
CA GLN A 337 -15.23 -2.32 3.86
C GLN A 337 -16.19 -3.07 2.92
N ASP A 338 -16.86 -2.36 2.01
CA ASP A 338 -17.68 -2.98 0.96
C ASP A 338 -16.79 -3.26 -0.24
N CYS A 339 -16.13 -4.42 -0.19
CA CYS A 339 -15.25 -4.87 -1.26
C CYS A 339 -15.34 -6.38 -1.48
N ILE A 340 -14.98 -6.82 -2.68
CA ILE A 340 -15.00 -8.23 -3.10
C ILE A 340 -14.18 -9.10 -2.16
N MET A 341 -13.00 -8.62 -1.74
CA MET A 341 -12.12 -9.36 -0.83
C MET A 341 -12.80 -9.66 0.51
N LEU A 342 -13.36 -8.64 1.18
CA LEU A 342 -14.04 -8.83 2.45
C LEU A 342 -15.33 -9.64 2.29
N ASN A 343 -16.04 -9.49 1.17
CA ASN A 343 -17.22 -10.30 0.86
C ASN A 343 -16.87 -11.79 0.67
N ILE A 344 -15.72 -12.11 0.06
CA ILE A 344 -15.20 -13.49 0.02
C ILE A 344 -14.91 -13.95 1.45
N ILE A 345 -14.21 -13.19 2.28
CA ILE A 345 -13.90 -13.59 3.67
C ILE A 345 -15.18 -13.83 4.48
N ARG A 346 -16.15 -12.90 4.42
CA ARG A 346 -17.46 -13.00 5.08
C ARG A 346 -18.26 -14.22 4.60
N LYS A 347 -18.12 -14.64 3.35
CA LYS A 347 -18.72 -15.89 2.82
C LYS A 347 -18.15 -17.13 3.50
N TYR A 348 -16.85 -17.16 3.81
CA TYR A 348 -16.22 -18.30 4.47
C TYR A 348 -16.34 -18.27 6.00
N PHE A 349 -16.55 -17.08 6.58
CA PHE A 349 -16.77 -16.88 8.02
C PHE A 349 -18.05 -16.05 8.28
N PRO A 350 -19.23 -16.53 7.85
CA PRO A 350 -20.48 -15.81 8.04
C PRO A 350 -20.83 -15.70 9.53
N ALA A 351 -21.73 -14.78 9.89
CA ALA A 351 -22.07 -14.49 11.28
C ALA A 351 -22.59 -15.71 12.08
N ASP A 352 -23.16 -16.70 11.41
CA ASP A 352 -23.63 -17.96 12.00
C ASP A 352 -22.60 -19.09 12.00
N TYR A 353 -21.41 -18.87 11.42
CA TYR A 353 -20.31 -19.84 11.47
C TYR A 353 -19.72 -19.92 12.87
N HIS A 354 -19.81 -21.10 13.47
CA HIS A 354 -19.21 -21.41 14.76
C HIS A 354 -18.25 -22.59 14.58
N PRO A 355 -16.92 -22.38 14.64
CA PRO A 355 -15.96 -23.47 14.52
C PRO A 355 -16.07 -24.44 15.70
N ALA A 356 -15.66 -25.68 15.50
CA ALA A 356 -15.52 -26.63 16.62
C ALA A 356 -14.39 -26.18 17.56
N GLU A 357 -14.27 -26.79 18.74
CA GLU A 357 -13.07 -26.60 19.57
C GLU A 357 -11.84 -27.24 18.90
N VAL A 358 -12.00 -28.51 18.48
CA VAL A 358 -10.98 -29.30 17.79
C VAL A 358 -11.66 -30.17 16.74
N LEU A 359 -11.07 -30.29 15.56
CA LEU A 359 -11.42 -31.27 14.54
C LEU A 359 -10.43 -32.44 14.54
N PRO A 360 -10.83 -33.64 14.08
CA PRO A 360 -9.90 -34.73 13.84
C PRO A 360 -8.78 -34.29 12.90
N ALA A 361 -7.53 -34.66 13.22
CA ALA A 361 -6.39 -34.36 12.36
C ALA A 361 -6.60 -34.90 10.95
N ASN A 362 -6.39 -34.06 9.94
CA ASN A 362 -6.47 -34.42 8.53
C ASN A 362 -5.15 -34.08 7.80
N PRO A 363 -4.14 -34.97 7.87
CA PRO A 363 -2.83 -34.72 7.28
C PRO A 363 -2.87 -34.52 5.76
N LEU A 364 -3.86 -35.10 5.07
CA LEU A 364 -4.02 -34.97 3.63
C LEU A 364 -4.48 -33.55 3.26
N SER A 365 -5.59 -33.06 3.85
CA SER A 365 -6.08 -31.71 3.59
C SER A 365 -5.08 -30.65 4.04
N TYR A 366 -4.43 -30.83 5.19
CA TYR A 366 -3.37 -29.92 5.62
C TYR A 366 -2.14 -29.94 4.69
N GLY A 367 -1.79 -31.10 4.15
CA GLY A 367 -0.74 -31.24 3.13
C GLY A 367 -1.09 -30.49 1.83
N LEU A 368 -2.35 -30.57 1.40
CA LEU A 368 -2.86 -29.84 0.22
C LEU A 368 -2.89 -28.33 0.44
N LEU A 369 -3.29 -27.86 1.62
CA LEU A 369 -3.24 -26.44 1.99
C LEU A 369 -1.81 -25.90 1.92
N LYS A 370 -0.84 -26.58 2.56
CA LYS A 370 0.58 -26.16 2.50
C LYS A 370 1.13 -26.15 1.08
N ARG A 371 0.74 -27.13 0.27
CA ARG A 371 1.13 -27.18 -1.14
C ARG A 371 0.57 -25.98 -1.90
N LEU A 372 -0.72 -25.66 -1.72
CA LEU A 372 -1.35 -24.49 -2.33
C LEU A 372 -0.64 -23.20 -1.90
N CYS A 373 -0.35 -23.01 -0.60
CA CYS A 373 0.40 -21.83 -0.15
C CYS A 373 1.77 -21.72 -0.86
N GLY A 374 2.48 -22.85 -1.03
CA GLY A 374 3.75 -22.88 -1.76
C GLY A 374 3.61 -22.58 -3.26
N GLU A 375 2.51 -23.01 -3.90
CA GLU A 375 2.22 -22.70 -5.30
C GLU A 375 1.93 -21.19 -5.48
N LEU A 376 1.10 -20.61 -4.60
CA LEU A 376 0.76 -19.18 -4.59
C LEU A 376 1.98 -18.29 -4.31
N GLU A 377 2.81 -18.66 -3.33
CA GLU A 377 4.04 -17.92 -2.98
C GLU A 377 5.07 -17.95 -4.12
N ASN A 378 5.07 -19.01 -4.95
CA ASN A 378 5.96 -19.11 -6.10
C ASN A 378 5.37 -18.55 -7.41
N GLY A 379 4.10 -18.18 -7.42
CA GLY A 379 3.39 -17.75 -8.63
C GLY A 379 3.15 -18.90 -9.63
N GLU A 380 3.10 -20.15 -9.15
CA GLU A 380 2.88 -21.34 -9.98
C GLU A 380 1.38 -21.50 -10.25
N ASN A 381 0.90 -20.93 -11.35
CA ASN A 381 -0.52 -20.94 -11.65
C ASN A 381 -0.96 -22.33 -12.21
N MET A 382 -1.89 -23.03 -11.54
CA MET A 382 -2.40 -24.35 -11.97
C MET A 382 -3.00 -24.34 -13.39
N ASN A 383 -3.54 -23.20 -13.83
CA ASN A 383 -4.14 -23.06 -15.17
C ASN A 383 -3.10 -23.08 -16.30
N GLN A 384 -1.83 -22.71 -16.03
CA GLN A 384 -0.75 -22.78 -17.01
C GLN A 384 -0.20 -24.21 -17.14
N MET A 385 -0.14 -24.98 -16.04
CA MET A 385 0.31 -26.38 -16.08
C MET A 385 -0.66 -27.32 -16.80
N LEU A 386 -1.97 -27.06 -16.80
CA LEU A 386 -2.96 -27.91 -17.49
C LEU A 386 -2.91 -27.75 -19.02
N SER A 387 -2.49 -26.59 -19.55
CA SER A 387 -2.30 -26.40 -20.99
C SER A 387 -0.99 -27.05 -21.47
N GLU A 388 0.07 -27.01 -20.68
CA GLU A 388 1.38 -27.58 -21.02
C GLU A 388 1.50 -29.09 -20.74
N SER A 389 0.80 -29.62 -19.74
CA SER A 389 0.82 -31.06 -19.42
C SER A 389 0.15 -31.90 -20.51
N ARG A 390 -0.86 -31.38 -21.22
CA ARG A 390 -1.43 -32.07 -22.40
C ARG A 390 -0.44 -32.19 -23.56
N ALA A 391 0.55 -31.29 -23.66
CA ALA A 391 1.57 -31.31 -24.72
C ALA A 391 2.80 -32.17 -24.39
N SER A 392 3.06 -32.45 -23.10
CA SER A 392 4.32 -33.05 -22.65
C SER A 392 4.24 -34.55 -22.25
N PHE A 393 3.05 -35.15 -22.20
CA PHE A 393 2.89 -36.58 -21.87
C PHE A 393 3.34 -37.57 -22.96
N MET A 394 3.82 -37.12 -24.13
CA MET A 394 4.28 -38.04 -25.17
C MET A 394 5.76 -38.43 -25.14
N HIS A 395 6.67 -37.74 -24.43
CA HIS A 395 8.09 -38.13 -24.48
C HIS A 395 8.89 -37.71 -23.23
N ARG A 396 9.19 -38.66 -22.33
CA ARG A 396 10.55 -39.10 -21.91
C ARG A 396 10.58 -39.74 -20.53
N GLY A 397 11.31 -40.85 -20.45
CA GLY A 397 11.51 -41.67 -19.27
C GLY A 397 12.46 -41.08 -18.21
N TRP A 398 12.39 -41.68 -17.02
CA TRP A 398 13.06 -41.28 -15.80
C TRP A 398 14.60 -41.25 -15.89
N LYS A 399 15.23 -40.17 -15.40
CA LYS A 399 16.62 -40.18 -14.94
C LYS A 399 16.74 -39.54 -13.55
N ARG A 400 17.46 -40.25 -12.67
CA ARG A 400 17.74 -39.92 -11.27
C ARG A 400 18.76 -38.77 -11.16
N ASN A 401 18.50 -37.81 -10.27
CA ASN A 401 19.45 -36.73 -9.93
C ASN A 401 20.36 -37.16 -8.76
N ALA A 402 21.67 -36.99 -8.93
CA ALA A 402 22.67 -37.11 -7.87
C ALA A 402 22.87 -35.74 -7.19
N VAL A 403 22.96 -35.73 -5.86
CA VAL A 403 23.14 -34.54 -5.01
C VAL A 403 24.62 -34.44 -4.61
N SER A 404 25.24 -33.29 -4.81
CA SER A 404 26.57 -32.95 -4.26
C SER A 404 26.44 -31.67 -3.41
N ARG A 405 26.96 -31.73 -2.18
CA ARG A 405 27.01 -30.64 -1.19
C ARG A 405 28.35 -29.93 -1.30
N ILE A 406 28.35 -28.60 -1.42
CA ILE A 406 29.54 -27.75 -1.17
C ILE A 406 29.13 -26.64 -0.19
N LYS A 407 29.88 -26.51 0.90
CA LYS A 407 29.83 -25.39 1.86
C LYS A 407 30.83 -24.34 1.41
N ASN A 408 30.48 -23.05 1.46
CA ASN A 408 31.44 -21.95 1.55
C ASN A 408 30.93 -20.86 2.51
N PRO A 409 31.77 -20.36 3.43
CA PRO A 409 31.45 -19.24 4.33
C PRO A 409 31.94 -17.89 3.74
N GLY A 410 31.19 -16.82 4.00
CA GLY A 410 31.66 -15.43 3.86
C GLY A 410 31.38 -14.74 2.52
N ASN A 411 30.19 -14.15 2.36
CA ASN A 411 29.99 -12.93 1.59
C ASN A 411 28.64 -12.29 1.98
N LYS A 412 28.68 -11.06 2.52
CA LYS A 412 27.50 -10.22 2.73
C LYS A 412 27.14 -9.62 1.36
N TYR A 413 25.91 -9.87 0.92
CA TYR A 413 25.40 -9.60 -0.43
C TYR A 413 26.09 -10.39 -1.55
N SER A 414 25.56 -11.57 -1.86
CA SER A 414 25.87 -12.23 -3.14
C SER A 414 24.61 -12.84 -3.74
N CYS A 415 24.30 -12.41 -4.96
CA CYS A 415 23.36 -13.06 -5.86
C CYS A 415 23.71 -14.55 -5.92
N ARG A 416 22.77 -15.42 -5.53
CA ARG A 416 22.88 -16.85 -5.81
C ARG A 416 22.81 -17.03 -7.32
N ILE A 417 23.91 -17.49 -7.92
CA ILE A 417 23.96 -17.95 -9.31
C ILE A 417 22.98 -19.13 -9.42
N PHE A 418 21.79 -18.88 -9.94
CA PHE A 418 20.84 -19.91 -10.35
C PHE A 418 21.12 -20.33 -11.80
N ARG A 419 20.87 -21.62 -12.07
CA ARG A 419 21.04 -22.26 -13.38
C ARG A 419 20.37 -21.45 -14.48
N PRO A 420 20.92 -21.41 -15.71
CA PRO A 420 20.33 -20.68 -16.82
C PRO A 420 18.88 -21.14 -17.03
N ALA A 421 17.94 -20.19 -16.99
CA ALA A 421 16.56 -20.45 -17.31
C ALA A 421 16.46 -21.01 -18.73
N VAL A 422 15.78 -22.13 -18.90
CA VAL A 422 15.44 -22.65 -20.23
C VAL A 422 14.30 -21.80 -20.76
N PHE A 423 14.64 -20.75 -21.50
CA PHE A 423 13.70 -19.86 -22.18
C PHE A 423 12.95 -20.63 -23.28
N PRO A 424 11.65 -20.38 -23.51
CA PRO A 424 11.00 -20.71 -24.77
C PRO A 424 11.82 -20.13 -25.93
N SER A 425 12.02 -20.91 -26.98
CA SER A 425 13.04 -20.69 -28.03
C SER A 425 12.93 -19.38 -28.84
N GLY A 426 11.93 -18.53 -28.59
CA GLY A 426 11.75 -17.22 -29.24
C GLY A 426 12.15 -15.99 -28.41
N TYR A 427 12.26 -16.09 -27.09
CA TYR A 427 12.58 -14.92 -26.24
C TYR A 427 14.04 -14.49 -26.35
N HIS A 428 14.93 -15.47 -26.46
CA HIS A 428 16.36 -15.23 -26.44
C HIS A 428 16.84 -14.40 -27.64
N SER A 429 16.28 -14.65 -28.84
CA SER A 429 16.60 -13.87 -30.03
C SER A 429 16.17 -12.41 -29.91
N PHE A 430 15.03 -12.13 -29.27
CA PHE A 430 14.57 -10.76 -29.09
C PHE A 430 15.41 -10.01 -28.05
N MET A 431 15.70 -10.65 -26.91
CA MET A 431 16.60 -10.09 -25.89
C MET A 431 17.96 -9.72 -26.47
N GLN A 432 18.52 -10.58 -27.32
CA GLN A 432 19.78 -10.29 -28.02
C GLN A 432 19.65 -9.14 -29.02
N ALA A 433 18.52 -9.00 -29.71
CA ALA A 433 18.31 -7.94 -30.69
C ALA A 433 18.26 -6.55 -30.06
N VAL A 434 17.67 -6.43 -28.86
CA VAL A 434 17.58 -5.16 -28.13
C VAL A 434 18.77 -4.91 -27.19
N ASN A 435 19.61 -5.92 -26.95
CA ASN A 435 20.76 -5.81 -26.05
C ASN A 435 21.72 -4.67 -26.47
N GLY A 436 22.03 -3.78 -25.53
CA GLY A 436 22.92 -2.64 -25.74
C GLY A 436 22.26 -1.47 -26.48
N ARG A 437 20.94 -1.51 -26.72
CA ARG A 437 20.19 -0.36 -27.25
C ARG A 437 19.78 0.57 -26.10
N THR A 438 19.98 1.86 -26.33
CA THR A 438 19.55 2.96 -25.45
C THR A 438 18.67 3.89 -26.26
N TYR A 439 17.51 4.24 -25.72
CA TYR A 439 16.56 5.15 -26.34
C TYR A 439 16.45 6.41 -25.48
N VAL A 440 16.56 7.57 -26.12
CA VAL A 440 16.33 8.88 -25.50
C VAL A 440 14.84 9.20 -25.63
N MET A 441 14.20 9.49 -24.50
CA MET A 441 12.77 9.78 -24.45
C MET A 441 12.48 11.19 -24.94
N GLU A 442 11.48 11.33 -25.80
CA GLU A 442 11.02 12.63 -26.29
C GLU A 442 10.26 13.40 -25.20
N GLN A 443 9.46 12.69 -24.40
CA GLN A 443 8.75 13.23 -23.25
C GLN A 443 9.46 12.83 -21.95
N GLN A 444 9.93 13.81 -21.18
CA GLN A 444 10.72 13.60 -19.94
C GLN A 444 9.96 14.09 -18.70
N HIS A 445 8.71 13.69 -18.55
CA HIS A 445 7.85 14.06 -17.41
C HIS A 445 7.18 12.85 -16.75
N ILE A 446 7.51 11.64 -17.20
CA ILE A 446 6.94 10.39 -16.69
C ILE A 446 7.99 9.69 -15.84
N GLY A 447 7.63 9.35 -14.61
CA GLY A 447 8.49 8.63 -13.69
C GLY A 447 8.29 7.13 -13.69
N ILE A 448 9.25 6.43 -13.09
CA ILE A 448 9.18 4.99 -12.83
C ILE A 448 8.16 4.66 -11.73
N ALA A 449 7.99 5.56 -10.75
CA ALA A 449 7.02 5.41 -9.68
C ALA A 449 5.60 5.71 -10.19
N PRO A 450 4.58 4.91 -9.81
CA PRO A 450 3.19 5.25 -10.05
C PRO A 450 2.83 6.64 -9.50
N LEU A 451 1.90 7.33 -10.17
CA LEU A 451 1.46 8.67 -9.74
C LEU A 451 0.92 8.63 -8.31
N PHE A 452 0.24 7.54 -7.95
CA PHE A 452 -0.24 7.30 -6.60
C PHE A 452 0.86 7.40 -5.53
N VAL A 453 2.01 6.75 -5.74
CA VAL A 453 3.16 6.80 -4.81
C VAL A 453 3.71 8.22 -4.73
N GLN A 454 3.88 8.87 -5.88
CA GLN A 454 4.43 10.22 -5.92
C GLN A 454 3.61 11.22 -5.08
N VAL A 455 2.28 11.14 -5.17
CA VAL A 455 1.38 12.03 -4.41
C VAL A 455 1.37 11.71 -2.92
N PHE A 456 1.25 10.43 -2.54
CA PHE A 456 1.14 10.03 -1.12
C PHE A 456 2.41 10.28 -0.32
N HIS A 457 3.57 10.13 -0.96
CA HIS A 457 4.88 10.35 -0.34
C HIS A 457 5.43 11.75 -0.61
N ASN A 458 4.72 12.60 -1.38
CA ASN A 458 5.21 13.91 -1.82
C ASN A 458 6.58 13.80 -2.54
N ASN A 459 6.79 12.72 -3.28
CA ASN A 459 8.05 12.34 -3.91
C ASN A 459 7.83 12.33 -5.44
N MET A 460 7.91 13.51 -6.05
CA MET A 460 7.53 13.73 -7.45
C MET A 460 8.66 13.35 -8.41
N THR A 461 8.32 12.74 -9.54
CA THR A 461 9.27 12.31 -10.59
C THR A 461 10.15 13.44 -11.14
N ASP A 462 11.39 13.10 -11.50
CA ASP A 462 12.31 13.94 -12.31
C ASP A 462 12.15 13.72 -13.83
N GLY A 463 11.33 12.74 -14.22
CA GLY A 463 11.10 12.35 -15.60
C GLY A 463 12.16 11.40 -16.14
N ILE A 464 11.71 10.29 -16.75
CA ILE A 464 12.58 9.34 -17.43
C ILE A 464 13.12 9.98 -18.71
N SER A 465 14.44 10.15 -18.77
CA SER A 465 15.16 10.71 -19.91
C SER A 465 15.65 9.64 -20.88
N LYS A 466 15.97 8.43 -20.38
CA LYS A 466 16.46 7.31 -21.20
C LYS A 466 15.91 5.97 -20.73
N VAL A 467 15.73 5.05 -21.69
CA VAL A 467 15.45 3.64 -21.44
C VAL A 467 16.48 2.79 -22.17
N SER A 468 17.12 1.85 -21.48
CA SER A 468 18.12 0.96 -22.08
C SER A 468 17.90 -0.51 -21.72
N PHE A 469 18.37 -1.39 -22.60
CA PHE A 469 18.20 -2.83 -22.48
C PHE A 469 19.56 -3.53 -22.46
N ALA A 470 19.75 -4.44 -21.51
CA ALA A 470 20.98 -5.21 -21.41
C ALA A 470 20.68 -6.69 -21.15
N TYR A 471 21.48 -7.58 -21.74
CA TYR A 471 21.42 -9.01 -21.48
C TYR A 471 22.81 -9.49 -21.09
N GLU A 472 23.02 -9.66 -19.78
CA GLU A 472 24.32 -9.92 -19.17
C GLU A 472 24.21 -11.11 -18.21
N ALA A 473 25.18 -12.04 -18.25
CA ALA A 473 25.22 -13.20 -17.37
C ALA A 473 23.92 -14.05 -17.31
N GLY A 474 23.11 -14.02 -18.37
CA GLY A 474 21.84 -14.77 -18.45
C GLY A 474 20.63 -14.04 -17.86
N ILE A 475 20.78 -12.79 -17.42
CA ILE A 475 19.71 -11.95 -16.88
C ILE A 475 19.46 -10.81 -17.89
N PHE A 476 18.18 -10.59 -18.19
CA PHE A 476 17.74 -9.44 -18.97
C PHE A 476 17.45 -8.27 -18.03
N TYR A 477 17.93 -7.09 -18.37
CA TYR A 477 17.76 -5.86 -17.61
C TYR A 477 17.07 -4.81 -18.47
N VAL A 478 16.15 -4.08 -17.84
CA VAL A 478 15.61 -2.83 -18.36
C VAL A 478 16.08 -1.73 -17.41
N SER A 479 16.72 -0.70 -17.95
CA SER A 479 17.18 0.42 -17.14
C SER A 479 16.44 1.70 -17.50
N PHE A 480 15.95 2.40 -16.50
CA PHE A 480 15.31 3.70 -16.63
C PHE A 480 16.22 4.76 -16.02
N THR A 481 16.63 5.75 -16.81
CA THR A 481 17.39 6.90 -16.31
C THR A 481 16.41 8.03 -16.01
N GLU A 482 16.28 8.39 -14.75
CA GLU A 482 15.39 9.42 -14.22
C GLU A 482 16.21 10.39 -13.37
N GLY A 483 16.22 11.67 -13.74
CA GLY A 483 17.14 12.65 -13.18
C GLY A 483 18.61 12.19 -13.33
N GLU A 484 19.35 12.14 -12.22
CA GLU A 484 20.73 11.66 -12.15
C GLU A 484 20.85 10.15 -11.89
N VAL A 485 19.73 9.47 -11.60
CA VAL A 485 19.71 8.06 -11.19
C VAL A 485 19.38 7.16 -12.37
N THR A 486 20.03 5.99 -12.43
CA THR A 486 19.67 4.93 -13.40
C THR A 486 19.24 3.67 -12.66
N HIS A 487 17.93 3.36 -12.74
CA HIS A 487 17.34 2.17 -12.15
C HIS A 487 17.56 0.97 -13.07
N LYS A 488 18.64 0.20 -12.87
CA LYS A 488 18.89 -1.05 -13.61
C LYS A 488 18.10 -2.21 -13.01
N LEU A 489 16.93 -2.51 -13.58
CA LEU A 489 16.04 -3.53 -13.06
C LEU A 489 16.25 -4.87 -13.78
N PRO A 490 16.55 -5.98 -13.07
CA PRO A 490 16.48 -7.31 -13.68
C PRO A 490 15.04 -7.58 -14.11
N VAL A 491 14.80 -8.50 -15.05
CA VAL A 491 13.45 -8.86 -15.49
C VAL A 491 13.30 -10.36 -15.57
N GLY A 492 12.35 -10.89 -14.81
CA GLY A 492 11.99 -12.30 -14.87
C GLY A 492 10.86 -12.57 -15.87
N PHE A 493 10.84 -13.75 -16.51
CA PHE A 493 9.86 -14.10 -17.56
C PHE A 493 8.93 -15.26 -17.20
N ARG A 494 9.09 -15.80 -16.00
CA ARG A 494 8.24 -16.89 -15.45
C ARG A 494 7.91 -16.61 -13.99
N LYS A 495 8.93 -16.17 -13.27
CA LYS A 495 8.87 -15.66 -11.91
C LYS A 495 9.44 -14.25 -11.94
N ALA A 496 8.90 -13.35 -11.13
CA ALA A 496 9.43 -12.00 -11.01
C ALA A 496 10.86 -12.02 -10.44
N GLU A 497 11.68 -11.07 -10.85
CA GLU A 497 13.01 -10.84 -10.29
C GLU A 497 12.99 -9.66 -9.33
N ASN A 498 13.78 -9.73 -8.26
CA ASN A 498 13.84 -8.64 -7.28
C ASN A 498 14.78 -7.54 -7.76
N GLY A 499 14.37 -6.30 -7.60
CA GLY A 499 15.14 -5.09 -7.89
C GLY A 499 14.95 -4.04 -6.80
N CYS A 500 15.52 -2.87 -7.05
CA CYS A 500 15.39 -1.70 -6.20
C CYS A 500 15.28 -0.44 -7.06
N VAL A 501 14.44 0.49 -6.64
CA VAL A 501 14.28 1.82 -7.21
C VAL A 501 14.66 2.85 -6.14
N ASP A 502 15.46 3.85 -6.51
CA ASP A 502 15.87 4.95 -5.64
C ASP A 502 15.09 6.19 -6.04
N LEU A 503 14.19 6.67 -5.16
CA LEU A 503 13.40 7.87 -5.41
C LEU A 503 13.90 8.98 -4.47
N HIS A 504 14.80 9.82 -4.98
CA HIS A 504 15.39 10.94 -4.23
C HIS A 504 15.97 10.54 -2.86
N GLY A 505 16.70 9.42 -2.81
CA GLY A 505 17.38 8.90 -1.61
C GLY A 505 16.55 7.90 -0.80
N GLU A 506 15.31 7.60 -1.19
CA GLU A 506 14.49 6.55 -0.60
C GLU A 506 14.50 5.30 -1.48
N HIS A 507 14.93 4.17 -0.91
CA HIS A 507 14.96 2.91 -1.63
C HIS A 507 13.63 2.15 -1.49
N TYR A 508 13.08 1.77 -2.64
CA TYR A 508 11.88 0.94 -2.74
C TYR A 508 12.23 -0.38 -3.40
N LEU A 509 11.97 -1.47 -2.70
CA LEU A 509 12.07 -2.80 -3.24
C LEU A 509 11.00 -3.00 -4.31
N VAL A 510 11.41 -3.56 -5.43
CA VAL A 510 10.49 -3.88 -6.53
C VAL A 510 10.66 -5.32 -6.97
N ALA A 511 9.59 -5.88 -7.55
CA ALA A 511 9.63 -7.16 -8.24
C ALA A 511 9.16 -6.95 -9.69
N THR A 512 9.95 -7.44 -10.63
CA THR A 512 9.77 -7.17 -12.06
C THR A 512 9.47 -8.43 -12.85
N LEU A 513 8.39 -8.38 -13.62
CA LEU A 513 7.94 -9.47 -14.48
C LEU A 513 7.75 -8.97 -15.92
N GLY A 514 8.38 -9.66 -16.86
CA GLY A 514 8.32 -9.38 -18.28
C GLY A 514 7.58 -10.45 -19.05
N GLU A 515 6.83 -10.04 -20.06
CA GLU A 515 6.25 -10.91 -21.09
C GLU A 515 6.57 -10.30 -22.46
N PHE A 516 7.34 -11.00 -23.31
CA PHE A 516 7.40 -10.60 -24.72
C PHE A 516 6.23 -11.20 -25.49
N THR A 517 5.63 -10.36 -26.32
CA THR A 517 4.55 -10.73 -27.23
C THR A 517 4.64 -9.90 -28.51
N LYS A 518 3.62 -9.98 -29.35
CA LYS A 518 3.44 -9.11 -30.51
C LYS A 518 2.04 -8.52 -30.49
N ASP A 519 1.90 -7.30 -31.00
CA ASP A 519 0.60 -6.70 -31.23
C ASP A 519 -0.08 -7.26 -32.51
N GLU A 520 -1.24 -6.72 -32.84
CA GLU A 520 -2.03 -7.08 -34.03
C GLU A 520 -1.32 -6.80 -35.36
N ASN A 521 -0.34 -5.87 -35.37
CA ASN A 521 0.48 -5.52 -36.53
C ASN A 521 1.82 -6.28 -36.53
N HIS A 522 1.97 -7.28 -35.67
CA HIS A 522 3.20 -8.06 -35.46
C HIS A 522 4.39 -7.26 -34.92
N ILE A 523 4.14 -6.07 -34.36
CA ILE A 523 5.15 -5.23 -33.69
C ILE A 523 5.55 -5.94 -32.40
N PRO A 524 6.85 -6.14 -32.14
CA PRO A 524 7.31 -6.72 -30.89
C PRO A 524 6.96 -5.83 -29.69
N VAL A 525 6.47 -6.44 -28.62
CA VAL A 525 6.10 -5.75 -27.38
C VAL A 525 6.74 -6.44 -26.18
N LEU A 526 7.41 -5.68 -25.32
CA LEU A 526 7.74 -6.10 -23.96
C LEU A 526 6.70 -5.51 -23.01
N LYS A 527 5.85 -6.36 -22.43
CA LYS A 527 5.04 -5.97 -21.28
C LYS A 527 5.88 -6.14 -20.03
N LEU A 528 6.21 -5.05 -19.37
CA LEU A 528 6.96 -5.03 -18.13
C LEU A 528 6.03 -4.60 -17.00
N GLU A 529 5.92 -5.42 -15.96
CA GLU A 529 5.29 -5.08 -14.69
C GLU A 529 6.37 -4.84 -13.64
N ILE A 530 6.30 -3.72 -12.94
CA ILE A 530 7.18 -3.31 -11.84
C ILE A 530 6.29 -3.19 -10.61
N THR A 531 6.30 -4.21 -9.76
CA THR A 531 5.54 -4.24 -8.52
C THR A 531 6.38 -3.60 -7.42
N PHE A 532 5.88 -2.55 -6.78
CA PHE A 532 6.53 -1.97 -5.59
C PHE A 532 6.09 -2.81 -4.39
N ILE A 533 6.96 -3.69 -3.89
CA ILE A 533 6.53 -4.79 -3.01
C ILE A 533 6.29 -4.35 -1.56
N GLU A 534 6.92 -3.26 -1.13
CA GLU A 534 6.64 -2.61 0.16
C GLU A 534 5.37 -1.76 0.11
N GLU A 535 5.00 -1.36 -1.11
CA GLU A 535 3.78 -0.65 -1.43
C GLU A 535 2.69 -1.62 -1.88
N CYS A 536 1.49 -1.09 -2.06
CA CYS A 536 0.36 -1.86 -2.58
C CYS A 536 0.08 -1.60 -4.06
N VAL A 537 1.13 -1.31 -4.84
CA VAL A 537 0.98 -0.77 -6.20
C VAL A 537 1.90 -1.42 -7.24
N LYS A 538 1.52 -1.29 -8.51
CA LYS A 538 2.27 -1.75 -9.67
C LYS A 538 2.35 -0.65 -10.72
N ARG A 539 3.52 -0.49 -11.34
CA ARG A 539 3.72 0.28 -12.58
C ARG A 539 3.86 -0.69 -13.74
N LYS A 540 3.15 -0.44 -14.84
CA LYS A 540 3.15 -1.29 -16.04
C LYS A 540 3.64 -0.47 -17.22
N ALA A 541 4.64 -0.98 -17.92
CA ALA A 541 5.20 -0.39 -19.13
C ALA A 541 5.04 -1.39 -20.28
N HIS A 542 4.21 -1.07 -21.26
CA HIS A 542 4.14 -1.82 -22.51
C HIS A 542 5.03 -1.11 -23.53
N ILE A 543 6.19 -1.69 -23.81
CA ILE A 543 7.22 -1.13 -24.68
C ILE A 543 7.08 -1.77 -26.07
N PHE A 544 6.63 -0.99 -27.03
CA PHE A 544 6.51 -1.34 -28.44
C PHE A 544 7.79 -0.92 -29.16
N PHE A 545 8.38 -1.84 -29.92
CA PHE A 545 9.62 -1.59 -30.65
C PHE A 545 9.28 -1.32 -32.12
N HIS A 546 9.26 -0.04 -32.50
CA HIS A 546 8.91 0.44 -33.83
C HIS A 546 10.17 0.66 -34.67
N GLU A 547 10.21 0.03 -35.85
CA GLU A 547 11.40 0.07 -36.72
C GLU A 547 12.67 -0.34 -35.93
N ASP A 548 13.87 -0.18 -36.48
CA ASP A 548 15.09 -0.51 -35.71
C ASP A 548 15.54 0.62 -34.76
N SER A 549 14.84 1.76 -34.78
CA SER A 549 15.30 3.01 -34.15
C SER A 549 14.32 3.70 -33.21
N GLU A 550 13.08 3.24 -33.06
CA GLU A 550 12.07 3.92 -32.25
C GLU A 550 11.39 2.99 -31.24
N ILE A 551 10.94 3.57 -30.13
CA ILE A 551 10.07 2.89 -29.16
C ILE A 551 8.87 3.75 -28.82
N GLU A 552 7.76 3.10 -28.54
CA GLU A 552 6.59 3.69 -27.88
C GLU A 552 6.38 2.95 -26.56
N ILE A 553 6.22 3.67 -25.46
CA ILE A 553 5.92 3.10 -24.15
C ILE A 553 4.54 3.56 -23.72
N ARG A 554 3.63 2.61 -23.55
CA ARG A 554 2.31 2.85 -22.96
C ARG A 554 2.35 2.48 -21.49
N TRP A 555 2.13 3.45 -20.63
CA TRP A 555 2.16 3.26 -19.19
C TRP A 555 0.77 3.00 -18.62
N ASN A 556 0.72 2.19 -17.57
CA ASN A 556 -0.46 1.98 -16.74
C ASN A 556 -0.02 1.73 -15.30
N GLU A 557 -0.94 1.80 -14.35
CA GLU A 557 -0.67 1.49 -12.94
C GLU A 557 -1.83 0.73 -12.28
N THR A 558 -1.53 0.13 -11.12
CA THR A 558 -2.52 -0.53 -10.28
C THR A 558 -2.26 -0.08 -8.84
N PRO A 559 -3.25 0.48 -8.11
CA PRO A 559 -4.63 0.72 -8.53
C PRO A 559 -4.72 1.67 -9.73
N GLY A 560 -5.62 1.36 -10.66
CA GLY A 560 -5.64 1.99 -11.98
C GLY A 560 -6.43 3.30 -12.04
N ARG A 561 -6.55 3.83 -13.27
CA ARG A 561 -7.23 5.08 -13.62
C ARG A 561 -8.48 5.39 -12.83
N LYS A 562 -9.42 4.45 -12.70
CA LYS A 562 -10.71 4.66 -12.04
C LYS A 562 -10.55 5.17 -10.61
N MET A 563 -9.71 4.54 -9.81
CA MET A 563 -9.52 4.90 -8.41
C MET A 563 -8.84 6.28 -8.27
N ILE A 564 -7.86 6.57 -9.13
CA ILE A 564 -7.16 7.86 -9.11
C ILE A 564 -8.12 8.97 -9.52
N LEU A 565 -8.93 8.76 -10.57
CA LEU A 565 -9.94 9.72 -10.99
C LEU A 565 -11.05 9.89 -9.94
N GLU A 566 -11.48 8.83 -9.25
CA GLU A 566 -12.43 8.95 -8.13
C GLU A 566 -11.83 9.78 -6.98
N GLY A 567 -10.57 9.51 -6.59
CA GLY A 567 -9.86 10.28 -5.58
C GLY A 567 -9.61 11.75 -5.97
N LEU A 568 -9.46 12.04 -7.27
CA LEU A 568 -9.33 13.40 -7.79
C LEU A 568 -10.70 14.05 -8.05
N SER A 569 -11.76 13.27 -8.25
CA SER A 569 -13.11 13.80 -8.51
C SER A 569 -13.65 14.56 -7.30
N SER A 570 -13.41 14.04 -6.08
CA SER A 570 -13.71 14.75 -4.83
C SER A 570 -12.99 16.10 -4.73
N ILE A 571 -11.75 16.17 -5.21
CA ILE A 571 -10.97 17.40 -5.32
C ILE A 571 -11.57 18.34 -6.39
N THR A 572 -11.96 17.82 -7.56
CA THR A 572 -12.52 18.65 -8.64
C THR A 572 -13.94 19.13 -8.37
N GLU A 573 -14.76 18.36 -7.64
CA GLU A 573 -16.10 18.78 -7.18
C GLU A 573 -15.96 19.95 -6.19
N GLU A 574 -15.02 19.88 -5.26
CA GLU A 574 -14.66 20.99 -4.36
C GLU A 574 -14.14 22.23 -5.11
N LEU A 575 -13.44 22.04 -6.24
CA LEU A 575 -12.92 23.13 -7.09
C LEU A 575 -14.00 23.73 -8.01
N SER A 576 -14.93 22.93 -8.51
CA SER A 576 -16.00 23.36 -9.44
C SER A 576 -17.00 24.32 -8.80
N GLY A 577 -17.12 24.31 -7.48
CA GLY A 577 -17.90 25.29 -6.71
C GLY A 577 -17.26 26.67 -6.61
N ASN A 578 -16.03 26.86 -7.11
CA ASN A 578 -15.25 28.08 -6.91
C ASN A 578 -14.97 28.86 -8.21
N PHE A 579 -15.34 30.14 -8.21
CA PHE A 579 -15.18 31.09 -9.31
C PHE A 579 -13.74 31.20 -9.87
N LEU A 580 -12.73 30.90 -9.05
CA LEU A 580 -11.30 30.93 -9.42
C LEU A 580 -10.88 29.81 -10.38
N TYR A 581 -11.61 28.69 -10.40
CA TYR A 581 -11.33 27.56 -11.30
C TYR A 581 -11.47 27.97 -12.78
N HIS A 582 -12.47 28.80 -13.10
CA HIS A 582 -12.64 29.39 -14.43
C HIS A 582 -11.60 30.46 -14.76
N SER A 583 -11.04 31.13 -13.75
CA SER A 583 -10.02 32.18 -13.95
C SER A 583 -8.61 31.61 -14.16
N LEU A 584 -8.30 30.43 -13.60
CA LEU A 584 -6.98 29.77 -13.73
C LEU A 584 -6.82 29.04 -15.07
N LEU A 585 -7.91 28.56 -15.67
CA LEU A 585 -7.89 27.92 -17.00
C LEU A 585 -7.78 28.93 -18.17
N GLY A 586 -7.85 30.24 -17.87
CA GLY A 586 -7.82 31.32 -18.87
C GLY A 586 -9.00 31.27 -19.83
N ASP A 587 -9.11 32.23 -20.75
CA ASP A 587 -10.14 32.32 -21.82
C ASP A 587 -10.18 31.10 -22.79
N ASN A 588 -9.48 30.01 -22.49
CA ASN A 588 -9.57 28.75 -23.21
C ASN A 588 -10.75 27.98 -22.61
N ASN A 589 -11.81 27.80 -23.39
CA ASN A 589 -12.96 26.93 -23.11
C ASN A 589 -12.53 25.47 -22.87
N ILE A 590 -11.79 25.18 -21.81
CA ILE A 590 -11.44 23.83 -21.36
C ILE A 590 -12.68 23.30 -20.68
N THR A 591 -13.43 22.49 -21.41
CA THR A 591 -14.60 21.79 -20.87
C THR A 591 -14.13 20.79 -19.80
N THR A 592 -15.00 20.45 -18.86
CA THR A 592 -14.75 19.39 -17.86
C THR A 592 -14.32 18.08 -18.52
N GLU A 593 -14.84 17.80 -19.73
CA GLU A 593 -14.47 16.65 -20.54
C GLU A 593 -13.02 16.72 -21.06
N LEU A 594 -12.52 17.89 -21.47
CA LEU A 594 -11.13 18.05 -21.89
C LEU A 594 -10.16 17.87 -20.71
N LEU A 595 -10.49 18.42 -19.54
CA LEU A 595 -9.69 18.20 -18.33
C LEU A 595 -9.63 16.72 -17.97
N HIS A 596 -10.78 16.04 -17.97
CA HIS A 596 -10.85 14.61 -17.68
C HIS A 596 -9.93 13.82 -18.62
N ARG A 597 -9.96 14.09 -19.93
CA ARG A 597 -9.07 13.45 -20.91
C ARG A 597 -7.59 13.76 -20.67
N LEU A 598 -7.25 14.99 -20.30
CA LEU A 598 -5.86 15.36 -19.98
C LEU A 598 -5.36 14.60 -18.74
N MET A 599 -6.19 14.48 -17.70
CA MET A 599 -5.85 13.69 -16.51
C MET A 599 -5.70 12.20 -16.84
N GLU A 600 -6.55 11.66 -17.71
CA GLU A 600 -6.40 10.29 -18.19
C GLU A 600 -5.05 10.08 -18.89
N GLN A 601 -4.61 11.04 -19.71
CA GLN A 601 -3.30 11.00 -20.36
C GLN A 601 -2.13 11.14 -19.37
N THR A 602 -2.33 11.81 -18.23
CA THR A 602 -1.31 11.88 -17.17
C THR A 602 -1.18 10.55 -16.41
N ILE A 603 -2.29 9.86 -16.15
CA ILE A 603 -2.29 8.59 -15.40
C ILE A 603 -1.80 7.42 -16.28
N GLU A 604 -2.26 7.37 -17.53
CA GLU A 604 -1.88 6.36 -18.53
C GLU A 604 -1.18 7.00 -19.75
N PRO A 605 0.03 7.56 -19.55
CA PRO A 605 0.73 8.28 -20.60
C PRO A 605 1.28 7.35 -21.68
N VAL A 606 1.31 7.86 -22.90
CA VAL A 606 2.02 7.25 -24.03
C VAL A 606 3.20 8.15 -24.37
N VAL A 607 4.40 7.59 -24.34
CA VAL A 607 5.65 8.31 -24.61
C VAL A 607 6.44 7.63 -25.71
N GLN A 608 7.21 8.43 -26.45
CA GLN A 608 8.03 7.97 -27.56
C GLN A 608 9.51 8.16 -27.22
N GLY A 609 10.37 7.31 -27.78
CA GLY A 609 11.80 7.39 -27.64
C GLY A 609 12.53 7.01 -28.92
N LYS A 610 13.68 7.63 -29.15
CA LYS A 610 14.54 7.39 -30.32
C LYS A 610 15.86 6.80 -29.92
N LEU A 611 16.37 5.87 -30.73
CA LEU A 611 17.64 5.21 -30.48
C LEU A 611 18.76 6.25 -30.44
N GLU A 612 19.58 6.18 -29.40
CA GLU A 612 20.75 7.05 -29.25
C GLU A 612 21.76 6.72 -30.36
N GLU A 613 21.99 7.68 -31.26
CA GLU A 613 23.01 7.54 -32.29
C GLU A 613 24.38 7.41 -31.60
N LYS A 614 25.06 6.28 -31.81
CA LYS A 614 26.46 6.17 -31.42
C LYS A 614 27.24 7.17 -32.26
N ASN A 615 27.71 8.26 -31.66
CA ASN A 615 28.68 9.15 -32.27
C ASN A 615 29.78 8.31 -32.90
N ALA A 616 29.85 8.30 -34.23
CA ALA A 616 31.01 7.80 -34.94
C ALA A 616 32.19 8.63 -34.42
N PHE A 617 33.20 7.95 -33.87
CA PHE A 617 34.46 8.59 -33.50
C PHE A 617 34.94 9.46 -34.67
N PRO A 618 35.47 10.68 -34.42
CA PRO A 618 36.13 11.42 -35.48
C PRO A 618 37.29 10.55 -35.95
N THR A 619 37.20 10.07 -37.20
CA THR A 619 38.36 9.49 -37.88
C THR A 619 39.42 10.57 -37.94
N GLU A 620 40.57 10.30 -37.30
CA GLU A 620 41.77 11.15 -37.32
C GLU A 620 42.20 11.56 -38.73
#